data_AF-A0A7X7DUN0-F1
#
_entry.id   AF-A0A7X7DUN0-F1
#
_cell.length_a   1.000
_cell.length_b   1.000
_cell.length_c   1.000
_cell.angle_alpha   90.00
_cell.angle_beta   90.00
_cell.angle_gamma   90.00
#
_symmetry.space_group_name_H-M   'P 1'
#
loop_
_entity.id
_entity.type
_entity.pdbx_description
1 polymer ?
#
loop_
_entity_poly.entity_id
_entity_poly.type
_entity_poly.pdbx_seq_one_letter_code
_entity_poly.pdbx_strand_id
1 'polypeptide(L)'
;MIRRLKYHIKLNYELFPLLDDHILKACATSLDNRSSTADDLEAARELLRALRKEKEGATPRFAALERAYFALRGGYYLWWGDYDQGKALVEEGLARAAETGDVALQADCLQHLCYYAIQREDGELLCSAASRLSEAAERCGDASLGAMARRFSGMSLLFLGKFEEAERLLQESVAQFRRMEYLDSPYTLQVLAGNCYLGEIRYRTGRVREALSVFCRCVVECEEHGLYRGLCLFCSNAALAAFDLGEDETAKEYLRKARHYFEGSELRRANAVGLALLALFALREGKDDEAISFWESAENLCVSLRKKSWVAACCRIRDVLERELEAGHLSGQRKNTTTLNAFSANCRTFKEVCGDD
;
A
#
# COMPACT_ATOMS: atom_id res chain seq x y z
N MET A 1 -2.84 25.77 4.74
CA MET A 1 -3.78 24.67 4.45
C MET A 1 -3.17 23.59 3.57
N ILE A 2 -2.79 23.86 2.31
CA ILE A 2 -2.27 22.83 1.37
C ILE A 2 -1.10 22.01 1.95
N ARG A 3 -0.13 22.66 2.61
CA ARG A 3 0.97 21.94 3.28
C ARG A 3 0.47 20.98 4.37
N ARG A 4 -0.49 21.39 5.19
CA ARG A 4 -1.12 20.53 6.22
C ARG A 4 -1.84 19.35 5.55
N LEU A 5 -2.63 19.61 4.50
CA LEU A 5 -3.29 18.57 3.71
C LEU A 5 -2.31 17.57 3.11
N LYS A 6 -1.16 18.04 2.60
CA LYS A 6 -0.09 17.17 2.08
C LYS A 6 0.44 16.24 3.17
N TYR A 7 0.80 16.77 4.33
CA TYR A 7 1.24 15.94 5.48
C TYR A 7 0.15 14.97 5.91
N HIS A 8 -1.10 15.44 5.99
CA HIS A 8 -2.25 14.63 6.35
C HIS A 8 -2.46 13.45 5.41
N ILE A 9 -2.41 13.69 4.10
CA ILE A 9 -2.56 12.64 3.09
C ILE A 9 -1.41 11.65 3.16
N LYS A 10 -0.16 12.12 3.27
CA LYS A 10 1.01 11.26 3.49
C LYS A 10 0.83 10.38 4.72
N LEU A 11 0.36 10.97 5.83
CA LEU A 11 0.14 10.28 7.09
C LEU A 11 -1.13 9.41 7.11
N ASN A 12 -2.08 9.51 6.19
CA ASN A 12 -3.29 8.68 6.30
C ASN A 12 -3.39 7.63 5.21
N TYR A 13 -2.73 7.86 4.07
CA TYR A 13 -2.93 7.05 2.89
C TYR A 13 -1.66 6.43 2.34
N GLU A 14 -0.48 7.04 2.54
CA GLU A 14 0.76 6.39 2.14
C GLU A 14 1.14 5.27 3.11
N LEU A 15 1.42 4.09 2.57
CA LEU A 15 1.79 2.92 3.37
C LEU A 15 3.18 3.09 4.03
N PHE A 16 4.12 3.66 3.27
CA PHE A 16 5.50 3.92 3.71
C PHE A 16 5.88 5.37 3.39
N PRO A 17 5.27 6.37 4.04
CA PRO A 17 5.52 7.77 3.74
C PRO A 17 6.97 8.12 4.04
N LEU A 18 7.58 8.94 3.18
CA LEU A 18 8.94 9.45 3.36
C LEU A 18 8.94 10.54 4.46
N LEU A 19 8.90 10.08 5.70
CA LEU A 19 8.91 10.87 6.93
C LEU A 19 9.90 10.22 7.90
N ASP A 20 10.62 11.04 8.65
CA ASP A 20 11.48 10.54 9.73
C ASP A 20 10.66 9.98 10.91
N ASP A 21 11.32 9.23 11.78
CA ASP A 21 10.68 8.57 12.91
C ASP A 21 10.05 9.57 13.90
N HIS A 22 10.60 10.78 14.06
CA HIS A 22 10.07 11.76 15.00
C HIS A 22 8.68 12.21 14.57
N ILE A 23 8.50 12.51 13.28
CA ILE A 23 7.21 12.88 12.70
C ILE A 23 6.24 11.69 12.79
N LEU A 24 6.70 10.49 12.45
CA LEU A 24 5.85 9.28 12.47
C LEU A 24 5.32 8.97 13.88
N LYS A 25 6.17 9.10 14.91
CA LYS A 25 5.82 8.87 16.31
C LYS A 25 4.88 9.96 16.83
N ALA A 26 5.12 11.22 16.48
CA ALA A 26 4.26 12.34 16.89
C ALA A 26 2.83 12.23 16.32
N CYS A 27 2.67 11.57 15.17
CA CYS A 27 1.40 11.41 14.47
C CYS A 27 0.76 10.02 14.63
N ALA A 28 1.23 9.20 15.58
CA ALA A 28 0.79 7.82 15.74
C ALA A 28 -0.71 7.66 16.10
N THR A 29 -1.35 8.72 16.60
CA THR A 29 -2.71 8.67 17.19
C THR A 29 -3.78 9.47 16.45
N SER A 30 -3.43 10.29 15.44
CA SER A 30 -4.41 11.11 14.70
C SER A 30 -4.65 10.52 13.31
N LEU A 31 -5.64 9.65 13.21
CA LEU A 31 -6.05 9.06 11.94
C LEU A 31 -7.46 9.56 11.62
N ASP A 32 -7.56 10.47 10.66
CA ASP A 32 -8.87 10.94 10.22
C ASP A 32 -9.46 9.97 9.18
N ASN A 33 -10.79 9.93 9.16
CA ASN A 33 -11.54 9.18 8.15
C ASN A 33 -11.50 9.87 6.76
N ARG A 34 -11.81 9.11 5.71
CA ARG A 34 -11.85 9.59 4.32
C ARG A 34 -12.71 10.83 4.14
N SER A 35 -13.85 10.89 4.82
CA SER A 35 -14.79 12.01 4.73
C SER A 35 -14.15 13.32 5.20
N SER A 36 -13.44 13.30 6.34
CA SER A 36 -12.73 14.49 6.85
C SER A 36 -11.70 15.01 5.84
N THR A 37 -10.92 14.12 5.23
CA THR A 37 -9.95 14.53 4.19
C THR A 37 -10.63 15.07 2.94
N ALA A 38 -11.77 14.49 2.53
CA ALA A 38 -12.54 14.98 1.40
C ALA A 38 -13.09 16.40 1.67
N ASP A 39 -13.60 16.64 2.88
CA ASP A 39 -14.09 17.94 3.33
C ASP A 39 -12.95 18.98 3.36
N ASP A 40 -11.78 18.63 3.89
CA ASP A 40 -10.61 19.50 3.88
C ASP A 40 -10.14 19.81 2.44
N LEU A 41 -10.15 18.82 1.55
CA LEU A 41 -9.81 19.02 0.12
C LEU A 41 -10.80 19.95 -0.56
N GLU A 42 -12.09 19.85 -0.25
CA GLU A 42 -13.13 20.70 -0.83
C GLU A 42 -13.07 22.12 -0.26
N ALA A 43 -12.86 22.27 1.04
CA ALA A 43 -12.64 23.57 1.68
C ALA A 43 -11.40 24.29 1.10
N ALA A 44 -10.31 23.57 0.86
CA ALA A 44 -9.14 24.13 0.18
C ALA A 44 -9.46 24.55 -1.27
N ARG A 45 -10.33 23.82 -1.97
CA ARG A 45 -10.79 24.15 -3.33
C ARG A 45 -11.53 25.47 -3.35
N GLU A 46 -12.48 25.65 -2.44
CA GLU A 46 -13.32 26.85 -2.40
C GLU A 46 -12.50 28.09 -2.01
N LEU A 47 -11.51 27.95 -1.13
CA LEU A 47 -10.55 29.01 -0.84
C LEU A 47 -9.73 29.40 -2.07
N LEU A 48 -9.20 28.43 -2.83
CA LEU A 48 -8.49 28.72 -4.07
C LEU A 48 -9.39 29.41 -5.10
N ARG A 49 -10.65 28.99 -5.23
CA ARG A 49 -11.63 29.63 -6.12
C ARG A 49 -11.95 31.06 -5.71
N ALA A 50 -12.08 31.33 -4.42
CA ALA A 50 -12.29 32.68 -3.90
C ALA A 50 -11.09 33.58 -4.24
N LEU A 51 -9.88 33.14 -3.89
CA LEU A 51 -8.63 33.87 -4.16
C LEU A 51 -8.39 34.11 -5.66
N ARG A 52 -8.78 33.16 -6.52
CA ARG A 52 -8.68 33.31 -7.98
C ARG A 52 -9.50 34.50 -8.52
N LYS A 53 -10.62 34.83 -7.87
CA LYS A 53 -11.49 35.97 -8.26
C LYS A 53 -10.94 37.32 -7.79
N GLU A 54 -9.93 37.32 -6.93
CA GLU A 54 -9.28 38.52 -6.42
C GLU A 54 -7.99 38.83 -7.20
N LYS A 55 -7.37 39.99 -6.95
CA LYS A 55 -6.09 40.37 -7.59
C LYS A 55 -4.95 39.39 -7.29
N GLU A 56 -5.06 38.65 -6.18
CA GLU A 56 -4.09 37.64 -5.73
C GLU A 56 -4.03 36.41 -6.65
N GLY A 57 -5.10 36.15 -7.42
CA GLY A 57 -5.22 35.04 -8.37
C GLY A 57 -4.29 35.11 -9.59
N ALA A 58 -3.73 36.28 -9.89
CA ALA A 58 -2.83 36.49 -11.03
C ALA A 58 -1.33 36.31 -10.67
N THR A 59 -1.01 35.89 -9.45
CA THR A 59 0.38 35.79 -9.00
C THR A 59 1.01 34.43 -9.33
N PRO A 60 2.33 34.37 -9.65
CA PRO A 60 3.04 33.10 -9.82
C PRO A 60 2.94 32.19 -8.58
N ARG A 61 2.90 32.79 -7.39
CA ARG A 61 2.73 32.08 -6.11
C ARG A 61 1.36 31.41 -6.02
N PHE A 62 0.29 32.11 -6.40
CA PHE A 62 -1.05 31.51 -6.44
C PHE A 62 -1.10 30.33 -7.42
N ALA A 63 -0.56 30.51 -8.62
CA ALA A 63 -0.50 29.45 -9.62
C ALA A 63 0.27 28.21 -9.10
N ALA A 64 1.36 28.41 -8.36
CA ALA A 64 2.10 27.31 -7.74
C ALA A 64 1.28 26.58 -6.66
N LEU A 65 0.55 27.31 -5.80
CA LEU A 65 -0.33 26.71 -4.80
C LEU A 65 -1.45 25.90 -5.45
N GLU A 66 -2.06 26.44 -6.49
CA GLU A 66 -3.14 25.79 -7.21
C GLU A 66 -2.67 24.48 -7.88
N ARG A 67 -1.51 24.49 -8.52
CA ARG A 67 -0.90 23.27 -9.09
C ARG A 67 -0.59 22.23 -8.02
N ALA A 68 0.02 22.64 -6.90
CA ALA A 68 0.32 21.75 -5.78
C ALA A 68 -0.97 21.13 -5.19
N TYR A 69 -2.05 21.90 -5.11
CA TYR A 69 -3.35 21.40 -4.68
C TYR A 69 -3.92 20.35 -5.64
N PHE A 70 -3.90 20.60 -6.96
CA PHE A 70 -4.42 19.65 -7.94
C PHE A 70 -3.62 18.35 -7.98
N ALA A 71 -2.28 18.43 -7.90
CA ALA A 71 -1.43 17.24 -7.79
C ALA A 71 -1.75 16.43 -6.53
N LEU A 72 -1.91 17.10 -5.38
CA LEU A 72 -2.27 16.46 -4.12
C LEU A 72 -3.63 15.78 -4.17
N ARG A 73 -4.64 16.44 -4.76
CA ARG A 73 -5.97 15.89 -4.96
C ARG A 73 -5.95 14.69 -5.92
N GLY A 74 -5.15 14.77 -6.98
CA GLY A 74 -4.90 13.64 -7.88
C GLY A 74 -4.31 12.45 -7.14
N GLY A 75 -3.29 12.68 -6.31
CA GLY A 75 -2.71 11.66 -5.43
C GLY A 75 -3.72 11.03 -4.47
N TYR A 76 -4.61 11.83 -3.87
CA TYR A 76 -5.70 11.33 -3.04
C TYR A 76 -6.65 10.41 -3.82
N TYR A 77 -7.07 10.80 -5.03
CA TYR A 77 -7.92 9.95 -5.87
C TYR A 77 -7.24 8.62 -6.25
N LEU A 78 -5.95 8.64 -6.55
CA LEU A 78 -5.18 7.42 -6.80
C LEU A 78 -5.17 6.48 -5.58
N TRP A 79 -5.07 7.01 -4.36
CA TRP A 79 -5.18 6.20 -3.13
C TRP A 79 -6.55 5.55 -2.95
N TRP A 80 -7.60 6.20 -3.47
CA TRP A 80 -8.98 5.73 -3.36
C TRP A 80 -9.47 4.90 -4.55
N GLY A 81 -8.60 4.60 -5.52
CA GLY A 81 -8.95 3.78 -6.69
C GLY A 81 -9.69 4.55 -7.77
N ASP A 82 -9.84 5.87 -7.63
CA ASP A 82 -10.45 6.75 -8.62
C ASP A 82 -9.40 7.09 -9.71
N TYR A 83 -8.92 6.05 -10.39
CA TYR A 83 -7.68 6.08 -11.17
C TYR A 83 -7.71 7.04 -12.37
N ASP A 84 -8.82 7.11 -13.10
CA ASP A 84 -8.91 7.96 -14.29
C ASP A 84 -8.78 9.45 -13.91
N GLN A 85 -9.51 9.89 -12.89
CA GLN A 85 -9.44 11.27 -12.40
C GLN A 85 -8.11 11.56 -11.71
N GLY A 86 -7.63 10.63 -10.88
CA GLY A 86 -6.38 10.79 -10.16
C GLY A 86 -5.19 10.90 -11.10
N LYS A 87 -5.11 10.03 -12.12
CA LYS A 87 -4.03 10.02 -13.10
C LYS A 87 -4.05 11.28 -13.96
N ALA A 88 -5.22 11.71 -14.45
CA ALA A 88 -5.33 12.94 -15.24
C ALA A 88 -4.78 14.17 -14.49
N LEU A 89 -5.14 14.33 -13.21
CA LEU A 89 -4.66 15.45 -12.37
C LEU A 89 -3.15 15.38 -12.11
N VAL A 90 -2.61 14.19 -11.85
CA VAL A 90 -1.17 14.00 -11.59
C VAL A 90 -0.33 14.20 -12.86
N GLU A 91 -0.80 13.72 -14.01
CA GLU A 91 -0.14 13.92 -15.30
C GLU A 91 -0.18 15.38 -15.75
N GLU A 92 -1.29 16.09 -15.53
CA GLU A 92 -1.35 17.54 -15.75
C GLU A 92 -0.35 18.27 -14.84
N GLY A 93 -0.32 17.94 -13.54
CA GLY A 93 0.65 18.51 -12.60
C GLY A 93 2.09 18.30 -13.04
N LEU A 94 2.39 17.12 -13.59
CA LEU A 94 3.72 16.76 -14.09
C LEU A 94 4.09 17.52 -15.38
N ALA A 95 3.15 17.69 -16.30
CA ALA A 95 3.34 18.52 -17.50
C ALA A 95 3.63 19.98 -17.11
N ARG A 96 2.87 20.54 -16.16
CA ARG A 96 3.11 21.90 -15.66
C ARG A 96 4.44 22.03 -14.93
N ALA A 97 4.81 21.04 -14.14
CA ALA A 97 6.12 21.04 -13.47
C ALA A 97 7.27 21.10 -14.48
N ALA A 98 7.16 20.39 -15.61
CA ALA A 98 8.13 20.45 -16.69
C ALA A 98 8.16 21.84 -17.38
N GLU A 99 6.99 22.43 -17.66
CA GLU A 99 6.89 23.78 -18.25
C GLU A 99 7.55 24.86 -17.38
N THR A 100 7.38 24.78 -16.05
CA THR A 100 7.86 25.81 -15.12
C THR A 100 9.19 25.48 -14.44
N GLY A 101 9.77 24.30 -14.71
CA GLY A 101 10.96 23.81 -14.02
C GLY A 101 10.77 23.55 -12.51
N ASP A 102 9.53 23.31 -12.07
CA ASP A 102 9.18 23.11 -10.66
C ASP A 102 9.50 21.68 -10.20
N VAL A 103 10.74 21.48 -9.71
CA VAL A 103 11.25 20.15 -9.33
C VAL A 103 10.49 19.56 -8.14
N ALA A 104 10.02 20.40 -7.22
CA ALA A 104 9.27 19.93 -6.05
C ALA A 104 7.91 19.36 -6.46
N LEU A 105 7.18 20.07 -7.34
CA LEU A 105 5.92 19.57 -7.90
C LEU A 105 6.16 18.31 -8.75
N GLN A 106 7.23 18.29 -9.54
CA GLN A 106 7.63 17.12 -10.34
C GLN A 106 7.82 15.90 -9.42
N ALA A 107 8.58 16.04 -8.34
CA ALA A 107 8.84 14.97 -7.37
C ALA A 107 7.55 14.47 -6.70
N ASP A 108 6.64 15.37 -6.32
CA ASP A 108 5.35 15.00 -5.71
C ASP A 108 4.48 14.20 -6.69
N CYS A 109 4.35 14.67 -7.94
CA CYS A 109 3.57 13.97 -8.96
C CYS A 109 4.15 12.58 -9.26
N LEU A 110 5.48 12.48 -9.39
CA LEU A 110 6.15 11.20 -9.63
C LEU A 110 6.00 10.22 -8.47
N GLN A 111 5.99 10.69 -7.21
CA GLN A 111 5.68 9.85 -6.05
C GLN A 111 4.27 9.26 -6.16
N HIS A 112 3.27 10.07 -6.51
CA HIS A 112 1.91 9.60 -6.71
C HIS A 112 1.80 8.56 -7.83
N LEU A 113 2.50 8.76 -8.95
CA LEU A 113 2.58 7.76 -10.03
C LEU A 113 3.27 6.47 -9.58
N CYS A 114 4.34 6.56 -8.77
CA CYS A 114 5.00 5.38 -8.21
C CYS A 114 4.03 4.59 -7.32
N TYR A 115 3.32 5.24 -6.40
CA TYR A 115 2.33 4.56 -5.55
C TYR A 115 1.20 3.92 -6.36
N TYR A 116 0.69 4.61 -7.39
CA TYR A 116 -0.29 4.04 -8.31
C TYR A 116 0.25 2.78 -9.00
N ALA A 117 1.46 2.84 -9.55
CA ALA A 117 2.10 1.69 -10.19
C ALA A 117 2.31 0.52 -9.21
N ILE A 118 2.60 0.79 -7.94
CA ILE A 118 2.74 -0.21 -6.87
C ILE A 118 1.42 -0.90 -6.55
N GLN A 119 0.31 -0.15 -6.49
CA GLN A 119 -1.02 -0.72 -6.28
C GLN A 119 -1.39 -1.69 -7.42
N ARG A 120 -0.99 -1.36 -8.65
CA ARG A 120 -1.28 -2.17 -9.85
C ARG A 120 -0.25 -3.25 -10.18
N GLU A 121 0.90 -3.24 -9.49
CA GLU A 121 2.10 -4.01 -9.87
C GLU A 121 2.47 -3.81 -11.34
N ASP A 122 2.44 -2.55 -11.77
CA ASP A 122 2.91 -2.10 -13.08
C ASP A 122 4.40 -1.77 -12.98
N GLY A 123 5.23 -2.78 -13.29
CA GLY A 123 6.69 -2.64 -13.23
C GLY A 123 7.25 -1.64 -14.24
N GLU A 124 6.66 -1.52 -15.42
CA GLU A 124 7.15 -0.60 -16.47
C GLU A 124 6.89 0.86 -16.07
N LEU A 125 5.66 1.16 -15.65
CA LEU A 125 5.31 2.49 -15.17
C LEU A 125 6.14 2.87 -13.93
N LEU A 126 6.30 1.93 -12.99
CA LEU A 126 7.09 2.16 -11.78
C LEU A 126 8.55 2.45 -12.12
N CYS A 127 9.15 1.72 -13.07
CA CYS A 127 10.52 1.95 -13.51
C CYS A 127 10.70 3.35 -14.13
N SER A 128 9.79 3.74 -15.04
CA SER A 128 9.81 5.05 -15.68
C SER A 128 9.64 6.19 -14.65
N ALA A 129 8.66 6.07 -13.76
CA ALA A 129 8.41 7.07 -12.72
C ALA A 129 9.56 7.15 -11.70
N ALA A 130 10.12 6.02 -11.27
CA ALA A 130 11.22 5.97 -10.32
C ALA A 130 12.51 6.58 -10.89
N SER A 131 12.81 6.35 -12.16
CA SER A 131 13.99 6.93 -12.83
C SER A 131 13.90 8.46 -12.84
N ARG A 132 12.76 9.00 -13.25
CA ARG A 132 12.49 10.44 -13.24
C ARG A 132 12.46 11.03 -11.83
N LEU A 133 12.04 10.24 -10.83
CA LEU A 133 12.06 10.65 -9.43
C LEU A 133 13.49 10.74 -8.90
N SER A 134 14.37 9.82 -9.32
CA SER A 134 15.80 9.88 -9.01
C SER A 134 16.44 11.16 -9.57
N GLU A 135 16.16 11.50 -10.83
CA GLU A 135 16.64 12.74 -11.44
C GLU A 135 16.13 13.98 -10.69
N ALA A 136 14.86 13.99 -10.27
CA ALA A 136 14.29 15.08 -9.47
C ALA A 136 14.96 15.17 -8.09
N ALA A 137 15.23 14.03 -7.45
CA ALA A 137 15.93 13.97 -6.17
C ALA A 137 17.34 14.53 -6.25
N GLU A 138 18.10 14.20 -7.31
CA GLU A 138 19.43 14.74 -7.57
C GLU A 138 19.41 16.26 -7.74
N ARG A 139 18.46 16.77 -8.54
CA ARG A 139 18.30 18.22 -8.76
C ARG A 139 17.91 18.98 -7.50
N CYS A 140 17.18 18.35 -6.59
CA CYS A 140 16.82 18.92 -5.29
C CYS A 140 17.87 18.70 -4.20
N GLY A 141 18.89 17.86 -4.43
CA GLY A 141 19.83 17.44 -3.40
C GLY A 141 19.17 16.63 -2.27
N ASP A 142 18.03 15.99 -2.53
CA ASP A 142 17.28 15.23 -1.52
C ASP A 142 17.70 13.75 -1.53
N ALA A 143 18.65 13.43 -0.66
CA ALA A 143 19.17 12.07 -0.55
C ALA A 143 18.09 11.05 -0.12
N SER A 144 17.14 11.46 0.74
CA SER A 144 16.05 10.60 1.22
C SER A 144 15.10 10.23 0.07
N LEU A 145 14.81 11.21 -0.80
CA LEU A 145 14.01 11.00 -2.01
C LEU A 145 14.73 10.08 -3.00
N GLY A 146 16.04 10.25 -3.16
CA GLY A 146 16.87 9.38 -4.00
C GLY A 146 16.91 7.93 -3.51
N ALA A 147 17.00 7.72 -2.18
CA ALA A 147 16.91 6.40 -1.57
C ALA A 147 15.54 5.75 -1.80
N MET A 148 14.46 6.53 -1.70
CA MET A 148 13.10 6.05 -2.01
C MET A 148 12.92 5.73 -3.50
N ALA A 149 13.42 6.55 -4.41
CA ALA A 149 13.39 6.29 -5.85
C ALA A 149 14.14 4.99 -6.20
N ARG A 150 15.26 4.71 -5.52
CA ARG A 150 15.98 3.45 -5.65
C ARG A 150 15.16 2.26 -5.13
N ARG A 151 14.43 2.41 -4.01
CA ARG A 151 13.48 1.38 -3.52
C ARG A 151 12.43 1.07 -4.58
N PHE A 152 11.81 2.09 -5.16
CA PHE A 152 10.84 1.93 -6.24
C PHE A 152 11.42 1.24 -7.48
N SER A 153 12.67 1.52 -7.83
CA SER A 153 13.38 0.82 -8.90
C SER A 153 13.63 -0.66 -8.58
N GLY A 154 13.95 -0.99 -7.33
CA GLY A 154 14.02 -2.39 -6.89
C GLY A 154 12.67 -3.09 -6.96
N MET A 155 11.60 -2.40 -6.56
CA MET A 155 10.23 -2.92 -6.64
C MET A 155 9.75 -3.11 -8.08
N SER A 156 10.13 -2.24 -9.03
CA SER A 156 9.75 -2.43 -10.43
C SER A 156 10.35 -3.71 -10.99
N LEU A 157 11.63 -3.97 -10.70
CA LEU A 157 12.32 -5.21 -11.08
C LEU A 157 11.68 -6.44 -10.41
N LEU A 158 11.29 -6.33 -9.14
CA LEU A 158 10.51 -7.38 -8.44
C LEU A 158 9.20 -7.69 -9.19
N PHE A 159 8.44 -6.68 -9.61
CA PHE A 159 7.19 -6.89 -10.36
C PHE A 159 7.42 -7.44 -11.77
N LEU A 160 8.60 -7.19 -12.36
CA LEU A 160 9.03 -7.74 -13.65
C LEU A 160 9.71 -9.12 -13.51
N GLY A 161 9.82 -9.68 -12.30
CA GLY A 161 10.44 -10.98 -12.05
C GLY A 161 11.97 -11.01 -12.13
N LYS A 162 12.63 -9.85 -12.16
CA LYS A 162 14.10 -9.72 -12.18
C LYS A 162 14.66 -9.68 -10.76
N PHE A 163 14.59 -10.80 -10.06
CA PHE A 163 14.78 -10.87 -8.61
C PHE A 163 16.18 -10.51 -8.12
N GLU A 164 17.23 -10.91 -8.82
CA GLU A 164 18.63 -10.65 -8.44
C GLU A 164 18.94 -9.14 -8.51
N GLU A 165 18.51 -8.48 -9.58
CA GLU A 165 18.69 -7.04 -9.76
C GLU A 165 17.81 -6.26 -8.77
N ALA A 166 16.58 -6.72 -8.52
CA ALA A 166 15.67 -6.15 -7.53
C ALA A 166 16.29 -6.17 -6.13
N GLU A 167 16.85 -7.31 -5.73
CA GLU A 167 17.51 -7.48 -4.45
C GLU A 167 18.66 -6.49 -4.26
N ARG A 168 19.51 -6.34 -5.28
CA ARG A 168 20.62 -5.37 -5.24
C ARG A 168 20.13 -3.94 -4.99
N LEU A 169 19.14 -3.47 -5.77
CA LEU A 169 18.63 -2.10 -5.62
C LEU A 169 17.92 -1.87 -4.28
N LEU A 170 17.19 -2.86 -3.78
CA LEU A 170 16.54 -2.79 -2.46
C LEU A 170 17.58 -2.73 -1.33
N GLN A 171 18.63 -3.55 -1.40
CA GLN A 171 19.73 -3.53 -0.42
C GLN A 171 20.48 -2.19 -0.44
N GLU A 172 20.76 -1.65 -1.63
CA GLU A 172 21.38 -0.33 -1.79
C GLU A 172 20.50 0.78 -1.17
N SER A 173 19.19 0.73 -1.39
CA SER A 173 18.23 1.68 -0.79
C SER A 173 18.20 1.59 0.74
N VAL A 174 18.13 0.36 1.29
CA VAL A 174 18.21 0.11 2.73
C VAL A 174 19.51 0.66 3.32
N ALA A 175 20.65 0.42 2.65
CA ALA A 175 21.94 0.91 3.09
C ALA A 175 22.00 2.46 3.12
N GLN A 176 21.32 3.13 2.19
CA GLN A 176 21.25 4.59 2.18
C GLN A 176 20.40 5.15 3.33
N PHE A 177 19.24 4.57 3.60
CA PHE A 177 18.43 5.00 4.75
C PHE A 177 19.15 4.76 6.08
N ARG A 178 19.81 3.62 6.26
CA ARG A 178 20.66 3.37 7.43
C ARG A 178 21.82 4.36 7.56
N ARG A 179 22.39 4.84 6.44
CA ARG A 179 23.41 5.90 6.50
C ARG A 179 22.84 7.22 7.01
N MET A 180 21.59 7.53 6.72
CA MET A 180 20.91 8.74 7.20
C MET A 180 20.55 8.65 8.69
N GLU A 181 20.31 7.45 9.24
CA GLU A 181 20.11 7.24 10.69
C GLU A 181 21.32 7.74 11.51
N TYR A 182 22.54 7.52 11.03
CA TYR A 182 23.76 8.04 11.69
C TYR A 182 23.87 9.58 11.68
N LEU A 183 23.01 10.28 10.93
CA LEU A 183 22.94 11.74 10.86
C LEU A 183 21.77 12.32 11.68
N ASP A 184 21.25 11.56 12.66
CA ASP A 184 20.13 11.95 13.55
C ASP A 184 18.80 12.21 12.81
N SER A 185 18.64 11.60 11.62
CA SER A 185 17.39 11.59 10.84
C SER A 185 16.98 10.14 10.56
N PRO A 186 16.47 9.42 11.57
CA PRO A 186 16.12 8.01 11.41
C PRO A 186 14.91 7.84 10.49
N TYR A 187 15.06 6.95 9.50
CA TYR A 187 14.02 6.54 8.57
C TYR A 187 13.75 5.03 8.72
N THR A 188 13.53 4.59 9.96
CA THR A 188 13.40 3.16 10.31
C THR A 188 12.30 2.50 9.48
N LEU A 189 11.17 3.18 9.29
CA LEU A 189 10.07 2.67 8.46
C LEU A 189 10.49 2.42 7.00
N GLN A 190 11.39 3.23 6.44
CA GLN A 190 11.87 3.05 5.06
C GLN A 190 12.84 1.86 4.95
N VAL A 191 13.66 1.63 5.98
CA VAL A 191 14.48 0.42 6.10
C VAL A 191 13.60 -0.83 6.14
N LEU A 192 12.57 -0.82 6.99
CA LEU A 192 11.61 -1.91 7.13
C LEU A 192 10.82 -2.16 5.84
N ALA A 193 10.41 -1.11 5.14
CA ALA A 193 9.78 -1.22 3.83
C ALA A 193 10.69 -1.94 2.82
N GLY A 194 11.97 -1.57 2.74
CA GLY A 194 12.95 -2.23 1.88
C GLY A 194 13.15 -3.72 2.26
N ASN A 195 13.28 -4.02 3.55
CA ASN A 195 13.39 -5.39 4.04
C ASN A 195 12.15 -6.24 3.73
N CYS A 196 10.95 -5.67 3.84
CA CYS A 196 9.72 -6.37 3.48
C CYS A 196 9.72 -6.81 2.00
N TYR A 197 10.14 -5.94 1.07
CA TYR A 197 10.25 -6.33 -0.35
C TYR A 197 11.37 -7.35 -0.61
N LEU A 198 12.45 -7.33 0.17
CA LEU A 198 13.45 -8.40 0.15
C LEU A 198 12.84 -9.73 0.63
N GLY A 199 12.01 -9.71 1.68
CA GLY A 199 11.22 -10.86 2.13
C GLY A 199 10.27 -11.37 1.05
N GLU A 200 9.63 -10.47 0.30
CA GLU A 200 8.79 -10.83 -0.83
C GLU A 200 9.58 -11.52 -1.96
N ILE A 201 10.80 -11.07 -2.26
CA ILE A 201 11.71 -11.76 -3.19
C ILE A 201 12.01 -13.18 -2.68
N ARG A 202 12.33 -13.35 -1.39
CA ARG A 202 12.56 -14.68 -0.78
C ARG A 202 11.34 -15.57 -0.97
N TYR A 203 10.15 -15.05 -0.66
CA TYR A 203 8.90 -15.77 -0.78
C TYR A 203 8.64 -16.22 -2.23
N ARG A 204 8.73 -15.30 -3.20
CA ARG A 204 8.50 -15.57 -4.63
C ARG A 204 9.55 -16.50 -5.25
N THR A 205 10.73 -16.62 -4.64
CA THR A 205 11.80 -17.54 -5.06
C THR A 205 11.79 -18.88 -4.29
N GLY A 206 10.70 -19.18 -3.56
CA GLY A 206 10.52 -20.46 -2.84
C GLY A 206 11.25 -20.55 -1.50
N ARG A 207 11.99 -19.51 -1.09
CA ARG A 207 12.67 -19.42 0.21
C ARG A 207 11.70 -18.96 1.31
N VAL A 208 10.59 -19.68 1.46
CA VAL A 208 9.45 -19.25 2.29
C VAL A 208 9.82 -19.09 3.76
N ARG A 209 10.67 -19.96 4.31
CA ARG A 209 11.15 -19.85 5.70
C ARG A 209 12.03 -18.62 5.94
N GLU A 210 12.89 -18.28 4.98
CA GLU A 210 13.66 -17.04 5.05
C GLU A 210 12.75 -15.81 4.97
N ALA A 211 11.74 -15.85 4.09
CA ALA A 211 10.74 -14.79 3.98
C ALA A 211 9.99 -14.57 5.29
N LEU A 212 9.51 -15.66 5.93
CA LEU A 212 8.87 -15.59 7.24
C LEU A 212 9.79 -14.91 8.26
N SER A 213 11.06 -15.33 8.35
CA SER A 213 12.03 -14.70 9.27
C SER A 213 12.17 -13.19 9.03
N VAL A 214 12.22 -12.76 7.77
CA VAL A 214 12.27 -11.34 7.41
C VAL A 214 11.00 -10.60 7.84
N PHE A 215 9.82 -11.13 7.55
CA PHE A 215 8.56 -10.49 7.93
C PHE A 215 8.39 -10.41 9.44
N CYS A 216 8.71 -11.48 10.18
CA CYS A 216 8.71 -11.49 11.65
C CYS A 216 9.62 -10.39 12.22
N ARG A 217 10.83 -10.23 11.68
CA ARG A 217 11.75 -9.17 12.10
C ARG A 217 11.19 -7.78 11.81
N CYS A 218 10.55 -7.57 10.66
CA CYS A 218 9.91 -6.30 10.34
C CYS A 218 8.79 -5.96 11.33
N VAL A 219 8.00 -6.95 11.77
CA VAL A 219 6.96 -6.77 12.81
C VAL A 219 7.58 -6.36 14.13
N VAL A 220 8.56 -7.13 14.62
CA VAL A 220 9.22 -6.87 15.91
C VAL A 220 9.86 -5.48 15.94
N GLU A 221 10.62 -5.12 14.91
CA GLU A 221 11.33 -3.83 14.85
C GLU A 221 10.35 -2.66 14.72
N CYS A 222 9.23 -2.81 13.99
CA CYS A 222 8.15 -1.81 14.00
C CYS A 222 7.54 -1.65 15.41
N GLU A 223 7.23 -2.75 16.11
CA GLU A 223 6.64 -2.73 17.46
C GLU A 223 7.61 -2.08 18.46
N GLU A 224 8.89 -2.46 18.47
CA GLU A 224 9.93 -1.91 19.35
C GLU A 224 10.16 -0.41 19.14
N HIS A 225 10.06 0.06 17.90
CA HIS A 225 10.18 1.48 17.57
C HIS A 225 8.87 2.26 17.71
N GLY A 226 7.75 1.63 18.09
CA GLY A 226 6.44 2.30 18.17
C GLY A 226 5.92 2.79 16.82
N LEU A 227 6.30 2.12 15.73
CA LEU A 227 5.94 2.45 14.35
C LEU A 227 4.80 1.54 13.89
N TYR A 228 3.56 2.04 13.94
CA TYR A 228 2.38 1.24 13.62
C TYR A 228 2.09 1.11 12.11
N ARG A 229 2.71 1.95 11.27
CA ARG A 229 2.53 1.89 9.81
C ARG A 229 3.19 0.66 9.23
N GLY A 230 2.52 0.01 8.28
CA GLY A 230 3.04 -1.19 7.63
C GLY A 230 2.85 -2.48 8.44
N LEU A 231 2.55 -2.42 9.74
CA LEU A 231 2.39 -3.60 10.59
C LEU A 231 1.31 -4.55 10.08
N CYS A 232 0.18 -4.05 9.61
CA CYS A 232 -0.85 -4.90 9.00
C CYS A 232 -0.32 -5.68 7.79
N LEU A 233 0.44 -5.01 6.91
CA LEU A 233 1.07 -5.65 5.75
C LEU A 233 2.10 -6.70 6.19
N PHE A 234 3.01 -6.35 7.11
CA PHE A 234 4.06 -7.24 7.58
C PHE A 234 3.49 -8.48 8.27
N CYS A 235 2.49 -8.31 9.14
CA CYS A 235 1.79 -9.41 9.79
C CYS A 235 1.06 -10.29 8.75
N SER A 236 0.40 -9.70 7.76
CA SER A 236 -0.29 -10.48 6.72
C SER A 236 0.69 -11.30 5.86
N ASN A 237 1.85 -10.74 5.54
CA ASN A 237 2.91 -11.43 4.81
C ASN A 237 3.53 -12.57 5.64
N ALA A 238 3.76 -12.33 6.95
CA ALA A 238 4.21 -13.36 7.88
C ALA A 238 3.18 -14.49 7.99
N ALA A 239 1.89 -14.15 8.11
CA ALA A 239 0.81 -15.12 8.16
C ALA A 239 0.72 -15.97 6.89
N LEU A 240 0.85 -15.35 5.71
CA LEU A 240 0.88 -16.08 4.44
C LEU A 240 2.06 -17.05 4.38
N ALA A 241 3.27 -16.59 4.73
CA ALA A 241 4.46 -17.43 4.71
C ALA A 241 4.35 -18.60 5.71
N ALA A 242 3.82 -18.37 6.91
CA ALA A 242 3.56 -19.41 7.90
C ALA A 242 2.50 -20.41 7.41
N PHE A 243 1.42 -19.93 6.81
CA PHE A 243 0.38 -20.78 6.22
C PHE A 243 0.93 -21.70 5.12
N ASP A 244 1.74 -21.17 4.19
CA ASP A 244 2.35 -21.99 3.13
C ASP A 244 3.40 -22.98 3.67
N LEU A 245 3.94 -22.76 4.88
CA LEU A 245 4.80 -23.73 5.58
C LEU A 245 4.00 -24.78 6.38
N GLY A 246 2.67 -24.67 6.43
CA GLY A 246 1.80 -25.51 7.28
C GLY A 246 1.84 -25.15 8.76
N GLU A 247 2.38 -23.98 9.11
CA GLU A 247 2.53 -23.48 10.48
C GLU A 247 1.28 -22.68 10.90
N ASP A 248 0.12 -23.34 10.92
CA ASP A 248 -1.21 -22.72 11.11
C ASP A 248 -1.33 -21.87 12.38
N GLU A 249 -0.77 -22.31 13.51
CA GLU A 249 -0.85 -21.54 14.77
C GLU A 249 -0.04 -20.24 14.70
N THR A 250 1.13 -20.27 14.05
CA THR A 250 1.93 -19.08 13.78
C THR A 250 1.20 -18.16 12.80
N ALA A 251 0.55 -18.71 11.77
CA ALA A 251 -0.28 -17.92 10.85
C ALA A 251 -1.41 -17.20 11.61
N LYS A 252 -2.15 -17.91 12.47
CA LYS A 252 -3.21 -17.32 13.31
C LYS A 252 -2.69 -16.23 14.24
N GLU A 253 -1.52 -16.42 14.86
CA GLU A 253 -0.90 -15.41 15.72
C GLU A 253 -0.68 -14.09 14.95
N TYR A 254 -0.06 -14.16 13.77
CA TYR A 254 0.16 -12.97 12.95
C TYR A 254 -1.14 -12.39 12.40
N LEU A 255 -2.16 -13.19 12.10
CA LEU A 255 -3.47 -12.67 11.68
C LEU A 255 -4.19 -11.92 12.81
N ARG A 256 -4.07 -12.38 14.06
CA ARG A 256 -4.59 -11.63 15.22
C ARG A 256 -3.90 -10.27 15.35
N LYS A 257 -2.56 -10.22 15.18
CA LYS A 257 -1.82 -8.95 15.13
C LYS A 257 -2.26 -8.08 13.95
N ALA A 258 -2.36 -8.64 12.75
CA ALA A 258 -2.82 -7.91 11.57
C ALA A 258 -4.19 -7.27 11.80
N ARG A 259 -5.14 -8.05 12.33
CA ARG A 259 -6.50 -7.61 12.71
C ARG A 259 -6.46 -6.47 13.71
N HIS A 260 -5.68 -6.60 14.79
CA HIS A 260 -5.50 -5.53 15.77
C HIS A 260 -5.06 -4.19 15.13
N TYR A 261 -4.19 -4.22 14.11
CA TYR A 261 -3.69 -3.00 13.47
C TYR A 261 -4.59 -2.37 12.42
N PHE A 262 -5.59 -3.08 11.89
CA PHE A 262 -6.58 -2.50 10.96
C PHE A 262 -7.98 -2.33 11.56
N GLU A 263 -8.29 -2.98 12.69
CA GLU A 263 -9.56 -2.80 13.39
C GLU A 263 -9.80 -1.34 13.78
N GLY A 264 -11.02 -0.84 13.54
CA GLY A 264 -11.36 0.56 13.79
C GLY A 264 -10.79 1.55 12.77
N SER A 265 -10.04 1.09 11.77
CA SER A 265 -9.56 1.90 10.64
C SER A 265 -10.32 1.56 9.35
N GLU A 266 -10.23 2.43 8.34
CA GLU A 266 -10.81 2.13 7.03
C GLU A 266 -10.13 0.88 6.42
N LEU A 267 -10.95 -0.04 5.89
CA LEU A 267 -10.56 -1.36 5.36
C LEU A 267 -9.36 -1.35 4.38
N ARG A 268 -8.99 -0.22 3.79
CA ARG A 268 -7.81 -0.10 2.90
C ARG A 268 -6.46 -0.16 3.62
N ARG A 269 -6.44 -0.12 4.95
CA ARG A 269 -5.24 -0.49 5.72
C ARG A 269 -5.09 -1.99 5.86
N ALA A 270 -6.16 -2.73 5.63
CA ALA A 270 -6.11 -4.18 5.57
C ALA A 270 -5.41 -4.63 4.28
N ASN A 271 -4.84 -5.82 4.36
CA ASN A 271 -4.27 -6.52 3.22
C ASN A 271 -5.28 -7.57 2.77
N ALA A 272 -5.62 -7.61 1.47
CA ALA A 272 -6.57 -8.58 0.92
C ALA A 272 -6.17 -10.03 1.25
N VAL A 273 -4.87 -10.34 1.24
CA VAL A 273 -4.36 -11.67 1.59
C VAL A 273 -4.58 -11.99 3.07
N GLY A 274 -4.34 -11.02 3.96
CA GLY A 274 -4.60 -11.18 5.39
C GLY A 274 -6.09 -11.40 5.68
N LEU A 275 -6.97 -10.66 4.99
CA LEU A 275 -8.42 -10.84 5.08
C LEU A 275 -8.86 -12.21 4.54
N ALA A 276 -8.32 -12.67 3.41
CA ALA A 276 -8.63 -13.99 2.87
C ALA A 276 -8.19 -15.13 3.82
N LEU A 277 -7.02 -15.00 4.47
CA LEU A 277 -6.59 -15.96 5.48
C LEU A 277 -7.46 -15.88 6.76
N LEU A 278 -7.85 -14.68 7.20
CA LEU A 278 -8.81 -14.52 8.31
C LEU A 278 -10.14 -15.22 7.99
N ALA A 279 -10.62 -15.11 6.74
CA ALA A 279 -11.82 -15.81 6.29
C ALA A 279 -11.65 -17.33 6.38
N LEU A 280 -10.55 -17.86 5.85
CA LEU A 280 -10.24 -19.29 5.91
C LEU A 280 -10.17 -19.81 7.36
N PHE A 281 -9.47 -19.11 8.26
CA PHE A 281 -9.37 -19.56 9.65
C PHE A 281 -10.67 -19.39 10.43
N ALA A 282 -11.44 -18.32 10.19
CA ALA A 282 -12.78 -18.17 10.78
C ALA A 282 -13.69 -19.32 10.37
N LEU A 283 -13.61 -19.74 9.10
CA LEU A 283 -14.35 -20.87 8.57
C LEU A 283 -13.95 -22.20 9.23
N ARG A 284 -12.65 -22.44 9.45
CA ARG A 284 -12.13 -23.61 10.19
C ARG A 284 -12.60 -23.62 11.65
N GLU A 285 -12.82 -22.45 12.23
CA GLU A 285 -13.32 -22.27 13.60
C GLU A 285 -14.86 -22.32 13.70
N GLY A 286 -15.58 -22.53 12.59
CA GLY A 286 -17.05 -22.57 12.55
C GLY A 286 -17.73 -21.21 12.68
N LYS A 287 -16.99 -20.12 12.42
CA LYS A 287 -17.48 -18.73 12.46
C LYS A 287 -17.86 -18.27 11.06
N ASP A 288 -18.93 -18.85 10.51
CA ASP A 288 -19.35 -18.65 9.11
C ASP A 288 -19.58 -17.18 8.75
N ASP A 289 -20.26 -16.41 9.62
CA ASP A 289 -20.57 -15.00 9.35
C ASP A 289 -19.29 -14.12 9.29
N GLU A 290 -18.32 -14.37 10.18
CA GLU A 290 -17.01 -13.71 10.13
C GLU A 290 -16.25 -14.10 8.85
N ALA A 291 -16.31 -15.38 8.47
CA ALA A 291 -15.66 -15.87 7.27
C ALA A 291 -16.17 -15.17 5.99
N ILE A 292 -17.50 -15.05 5.85
CA ILE A 292 -18.13 -14.36 4.72
C ILE A 292 -17.71 -12.88 4.69
N SER A 293 -17.80 -12.19 5.83
CA SER A 293 -17.46 -10.76 5.94
C SER A 293 -16.00 -10.47 5.56
N PHE A 294 -15.06 -11.30 6.05
CA PHE A 294 -13.65 -11.16 5.69
C PHE A 294 -13.38 -11.44 4.23
N TRP A 295 -14.05 -12.45 3.65
CA TRP A 295 -13.89 -12.79 2.24
C TRP A 295 -14.40 -11.69 1.32
N GLU A 296 -15.61 -11.18 1.57
CA GLU A 296 -16.18 -10.05 0.82
C GLU A 296 -15.25 -8.83 0.85
N SER A 297 -14.66 -8.57 2.02
CA SER A 297 -13.67 -7.49 2.19
C SER A 297 -12.41 -7.72 1.35
N ALA A 298 -11.89 -8.95 1.32
CA ALA A 298 -10.71 -9.32 0.52
C ALA A 298 -10.99 -9.17 -0.99
N GLU A 299 -12.16 -9.65 -1.45
CA GLU A 299 -12.57 -9.55 -2.84
C GLU A 299 -12.74 -8.10 -3.29
N ASN A 300 -13.43 -7.28 -2.49
CA ASN A 300 -13.61 -5.85 -2.77
C ASN A 300 -12.27 -5.12 -2.95
N LEU A 301 -11.27 -5.43 -2.12
CA LEU A 301 -9.91 -4.88 -2.28
C LEU A 301 -9.24 -5.36 -3.56
N CYS A 302 -9.35 -6.64 -3.91
CA CYS A 302 -8.77 -7.18 -5.14
C CYS A 302 -9.41 -6.59 -6.40
N VAL A 303 -10.74 -6.42 -6.42
CA VAL A 303 -11.47 -5.81 -7.53
C VAL A 303 -11.07 -4.34 -7.70
N SER A 304 -10.98 -3.60 -6.58
CA SER A 304 -10.65 -2.18 -6.59
C SER A 304 -9.20 -1.91 -6.99
N LEU A 305 -8.25 -2.62 -6.40
CA LEU A 305 -6.82 -2.33 -6.57
C LEU A 305 -6.19 -3.12 -7.71
N ARG A 306 -6.72 -4.29 -8.06
CA ARG A 306 -6.19 -5.21 -9.09
C ARG A 306 -4.70 -5.50 -8.91
N LYS A 307 -4.25 -5.60 -7.66
CA LYS A 307 -2.87 -5.93 -7.32
C LYS A 307 -2.60 -7.39 -7.63
N LYS A 308 -1.78 -7.66 -8.65
CA LYS A 308 -1.59 -9.01 -9.23
C LYS A 308 -1.23 -10.07 -8.18
N SER A 309 -0.26 -9.80 -7.31
CA SER A 309 0.13 -10.74 -6.24
C SER A 309 -0.98 -11.04 -5.24
N TRP A 310 -1.79 -10.04 -4.88
CA TRP A 310 -2.91 -10.23 -3.96
C TRP A 310 -4.00 -11.07 -4.62
N VAL A 311 -4.35 -10.75 -5.87
CA VAL A 311 -5.32 -11.52 -6.66
C VAL A 311 -4.87 -12.99 -6.74
N ALA A 312 -3.60 -13.25 -7.07
CA ALA A 312 -3.07 -14.61 -7.16
C ALA A 312 -3.13 -15.36 -5.80
N ALA A 313 -2.71 -14.71 -4.70
CA ALA A 313 -2.76 -15.33 -3.38
C ALA A 313 -4.20 -15.59 -2.92
N CYS A 314 -5.12 -14.65 -3.13
CA CYS A 314 -6.53 -14.82 -2.83
C CYS A 314 -7.19 -15.90 -3.71
N CYS A 315 -6.87 -15.98 -5.01
CA CYS A 315 -7.34 -17.05 -5.90
C CYS A 315 -6.87 -18.43 -5.33
N ARG A 316 -5.63 -18.58 -4.81
CA ARG A 316 -5.17 -19.82 -4.13
C ARG A 316 -5.89 -20.12 -2.81
N ILE A 317 -6.05 -19.12 -1.95
CA ILE A 317 -6.71 -19.28 -0.64
C ILE A 317 -8.17 -19.68 -0.83
N ARG A 318 -8.84 -19.11 -1.85
CA ARG A 318 -10.20 -19.51 -2.25
C ARG A 318 -10.29 -21.00 -2.53
N ASP A 319 -9.38 -21.54 -3.33
CA ASP A 319 -9.44 -22.95 -3.71
C ASP A 319 -9.32 -23.87 -2.48
N VAL A 320 -8.57 -23.45 -1.44
CA VAL A 320 -8.52 -24.15 -0.15
C VAL A 320 -9.85 -24.01 0.59
N LEU A 321 -10.38 -22.80 0.65
CA LEU A 321 -11.65 -22.46 1.32
C LEU A 321 -12.82 -23.26 0.73
N GLU A 322 -12.93 -23.34 -0.60
CA GLU A 322 -13.96 -24.09 -1.33
C GLU A 322 -13.88 -25.60 -1.03
N ARG A 323 -12.67 -26.18 -1.07
CA ARG A 323 -12.47 -27.61 -0.71
C ARG A 323 -12.90 -27.91 0.72
N GLU A 324 -12.60 -27.01 1.66
CA GLU A 324 -13.00 -27.19 3.06
C GLU A 324 -14.52 -27.03 3.27
N LEU A 325 -15.16 -26.13 2.52
CA LEU A 325 -16.62 -26.01 2.48
C LEU A 325 -17.29 -27.29 1.97
N GLU A 326 -16.81 -27.83 0.85
CA GLU A 326 -17.33 -29.08 0.27
C GLU A 326 -17.14 -30.26 1.24
N ALA A 327 -15.95 -30.41 1.82
CA ALA A 327 -15.67 -31.47 2.79
C ALA A 327 -16.54 -31.36 4.05
N GLY A 328 -16.73 -30.15 4.58
CA GLY A 328 -17.59 -29.88 5.73
C GLY A 328 -19.08 -30.11 5.46
N HIS A 329 -19.52 -29.89 4.21
CA HIS A 329 -20.89 -30.19 3.78
C HIS A 329 -21.11 -31.70 3.63
N LEU A 330 -20.16 -32.41 2.99
CA LEU A 330 -20.22 -33.87 2.81
C LEU A 330 -20.15 -34.63 4.14
N SER A 331 -19.46 -34.09 5.15
CA SER A 331 -19.38 -34.68 6.49
C SER A 331 -20.59 -34.36 7.39
N GLY A 332 -21.58 -33.59 6.90
CA GLY A 332 -22.74 -33.17 7.68
C GLY A 332 -22.44 -32.16 8.80
N GLN A 333 -21.20 -31.67 8.87
CA GLN A 333 -20.75 -30.71 9.88
C GLN A 333 -21.20 -29.27 9.58
N ARG A 334 -21.52 -28.95 8.31
CA ARG A 334 -22.04 -27.63 7.90
C ARG A 334 -23.46 -27.71 7.38
N LYS A 335 -24.38 -27.01 8.08
CA LYS A 335 -25.82 -26.99 7.78
C LYS A 335 -26.25 -25.94 6.75
N ASN A 336 -25.41 -24.94 6.43
CA ASN A 336 -25.83 -23.78 5.65
C ASN A 336 -25.37 -23.83 4.18
N THR A 337 -26.27 -24.28 3.29
CA THR A 337 -26.16 -24.07 1.83
C THR A 337 -25.97 -22.58 1.50
N THR A 338 -26.44 -21.68 2.36
CA THR A 338 -26.28 -20.22 2.26
C THR A 338 -24.82 -19.78 2.31
N THR A 339 -23.98 -20.38 3.16
CA THR A 339 -22.55 -20.05 3.26
C THR A 339 -21.86 -20.42 1.95
N LEU A 340 -22.04 -21.66 1.49
CA LEU A 340 -21.54 -22.13 0.20
C LEU A 340 -22.00 -21.24 -0.96
N ASN A 341 -23.28 -20.87 -0.98
CA ASN A 341 -23.86 -20.01 -2.01
C ASN A 341 -23.30 -18.58 -1.96
N ALA A 342 -23.09 -17.99 -0.78
CA ALA A 342 -22.52 -16.65 -0.62
C ALA A 342 -21.07 -16.61 -1.15
N PHE A 343 -20.24 -17.57 -0.76
CA PHE A 343 -18.88 -17.71 -1.31
C PHE A 343 -18.90 -17.93 -2.83
N SER A 344 -19.84 -18.75 -3.35
CA SER A 344 -19.95 -19.02 -4.80
C SER A 344 -20.48 -17.83 -5.62
N ALA A 345 -21.34 -16.98 -5.05
CA ALA A 345 -21.94 -15.83 -5.72
C ALA A 345 -20.93 -14.70 -5.89
N ASN A 346 -20.15 -14.43 -4.85
CA ASN A 346 -19.10 -13.41 -4.91
C ASN A 346 -17.92 -13.83 -5.82
N CYS A 347 -17.77 -15.14 -6.04
CA CYS A 347 -16.78 -15.75 -6.92
C CYS A 347 -16.90 -15.31 -8.40
N ARG A 348 -18.09 -14.93 -8.89
CA ARG A 348 -18.27 -14.46 -10.29
C ARG A 348 -17.56 -13.14 -10.57
N THR A 349 -17.65 -12.19 -9.64
CA THR A 349 -17.02 -10.86 -9.74
C THR A 349 -15.48 -10.96 -9.66
N PHE A 350 -14.97 -11.93 -8.90
CA PHE A 350 -13.55 -12.16 -8.74
C PHE A 350 -12.91 -12.86 -9.95
N LYS A 351 -13.63 -13.77 -10.63
CA LYS A 351 -13.17 -14.41 -11.88
C LYS A 351 -12.93 -13.40 -13.01
N GLU A 352 -13.81 -12.40 -13.15
CA GLU A 352 -13.63 -11.31 -14.11
C GLU A 352 -12.34 -10.49 -13.87
N VAL A 353 -11.80 -10.52 -12.65
CA VAL A 353 -10.56 -9.82 -12.26
C VAL A 353 -9.32 -10.73 -12.27
N CYS A 354 -9.44 -12.03 -11.94
CA CYS A 354 -8.35 -12.99 -12.12
C CYS A 354 -8.03 -13.19 -13.62
N GLY A 355 -8.96 -12.86 -14.54
CA GLY A 355 -8.82 -13.14 -15.97
C GLY A 355 -9.00 -14.64 -16.20
N ASP A 356 -9.92 -15.01 -17.08
CA ASP A 356 -9.93 -16.39 -17.58
C ASP A 356 -8.68 -16.54 -18.47
N ASP A 357 -7.73 -17.37 -18.04
CA ASP A 357 -6.69 -17.91 -18.94
C ASP A 357 -7.33 -18.73 -20.07
#